data_AF-X1MZW0-F1
#
_entry.id   AF-X1MZW0-F1
#
_cell.length_a   1.000
_cell.length_b   1.000
_cell.length_c   1.000
_cell.angle_alpha   90.00
_cell.angle_beta   90.00
_cell.angle_gamma   90.00
#
_symmetry.space_group_name_H-M   'P 1'
#
loop_
_entity.id
_entity.type
_entity.pdbx_description
1 polymer ?
#
loop_
_entity_poly.entity_id
_entity_poly.type
_entity_poly.pdbx_seq_one_letter_code
_entity_poly.pdbx_strand_id
1 'polypeptide(L)'
;TDNEETLELVIAGAQKPYYWRMYGNKRYPDVMMAILMPSLADFRNLARALLWRAQLRAHRGRYDDAFGDVKSCYRLGRHLKTGAFLVEQLVGFSIQNLATETCRGIVANHNVAPNSISKLQQDFGEMVADEDFTVDFEAEKLSLFDEIQRSFTEGFRGGHLIPSRIAELSDLTKIITVISLDHPTGAPAKKQKPGWFSAFIANLRHEICESGGFIYEAGGSVKKAGYMLFLHPDKQQTFQAAEELYDYWERLAGKTPYQIRIEGLDTEEQARQIIGG
;
A
#
# COMPACT_ATOMS: atom_id res chain seq x y z
N THR A 1 25.10 16.90 7.37
CA THR A 1 24.05 17.91 7.50
C THR A 1 23.16 17.52 8.64
N ASP A 2 22.78 18.49 9.47
CA ASP A 2 21.92 18.24 10.62
C ASP A 2 20.47 18.13 10.13
N ASN A 3 19.94 16.90 10.11
CA ASN A 3 18.56 16.63 9.70
C ASN A 3 17.61 16.59 10.91
N GLU A 4 18.08 16.96 12.11
CA GLU A 4 17.30 16.81 13.35
C GLU A 4 15.99 17.59 13.25
N GLU A 5 16.02 18.84 12.80
CA GLU A 5 14.81 19.68 12.63
C GLU A 5 13.75 19.00 11.75
N THR A 6 14.17 18.39 10.63
CA THR A 6 13.23 17.70 9.72
C THR A 6 12.61 16.48 10.40
N LEU A 7 13.41 15.69 11.12
CA LEU A 7 12.91 14.51 11.82
C LEU A 7 11.98 14.87 12.99
N GLU A 8 12.24 15.98 13.68
CA GLU A 8 11.35 16.51 14.71
C GLU A 8 10.01 16.97 14.13
N LEU A 9 9.99 17.58 12.93
CA LEU A 9 8.73 17.89 12.24
C LEU A 9 7.94 16.63 11.90
N VAL A 10 8.60 15.55 11.46
CA VAL A 10 7.94 14.27 11.19
C VAL A 10 7.35 13.68 12.47
N ILE A 11 8.08 13.71 13.59
CA ILE A 11 7.56 13.28 14.88
C ILE A 11 6.32 14.09 15.26
N ALA A 12 6.42 15.42 15.20
CA ALA A 12 5.31 16.30 15.54
C ALA A 12 4.07 16.04 14.67
N GLY A 13 4.27 15.73 13.38
CA GLY A 13 3.22 15.30 12.47
C GLY A 13 2.62 13.93 12.84
N ALA A 14 3.46 12.94 13.16
CA ALA A 14 3.02 11.60 13.53
C ALA A 14 2.20 11.58 14.83
N GLN A 15 2.37 12.56 15.73
CA GLN A 15 1.56 12.71 16.95
C GLN A 15 0.18 13.33 16.71
N LYS A 16 -0.12 13.82 15.50
CA LYS A 16 -1.46 14.33 15.20
C LYS A 16 -2.47 13.17 15.23
N PRO A 17 -3.70 13.41 15.72
CA PRO A 17 -4.72 12.35 15.81
C PRO A 17 -5.26 11.93 14.44
N TYR A 18 -5.14 12.79 13.42
CA TYR A 18 -5.66 12.56 12.08
C TYR A 18 -4.63 12.95 11.02
N TYR A 19 -4.65 12.20 9.92
CA TYR A 19 -3.92 12.50 8.70
C TYR A 19 -4.92 12.71 7.57
N TRP A 20 -4.88 13.89 6.96
CA TRP A 20 -5.72 14.23 5.83
C TRP A 20 -4.84 14.45 4.60
N ARG A 21 -4.97 13.57 3.61
CA ARG A 21 -4.26 13.67 2.35
C ARG A 21 -5.15 14.35 1.32
N MET A 22 -4.58 15.35 0.63
CA MET A 22 -5.21 15.92 -0.55
C MET A 22 -4.73 15.17 -1.79
N TYR A 23 -5.67 14.60 -2.53
CA TYR A 23 -5.41 13.99 -3.83
C TYR A 23 -5.59 15.03 -4.93
N GLY A 24 -4.71 15.02 -5.92
CA GLY A 24 -4.82 15.92 -7.04
C GLY A 24 -3.88 15.54 -8.17
N ASN A 25 -4.38 15.63 -9.40
CA ASN A 25 -3.56 15.51 -10.60
C ASN A 25 -3.73 16.77 -11.45
N LYS A 26 -2.66 17.55 -11.63
CA LYS A 26 -2.70 18.77 -12.44
C LYS A 26 -2.94 18.50 -13.93
N ARG A 27 -2.55 17.32 -14.42
CA ARG A 27 -2.66 16.92 -15.82
C ARG A 27 -4.02 16.32 -16.15
N TYR A 28 -4.63 15.62 -15.18
CA TYR A 28 -5.92 14.95 -15.33
C TYR A 28 -6.76 15.17 -14.06
N PRO A 29 -7.26 16.40 -13.82
CA PRO A 29 -7.93 16.76 -12.56
C PRO A 29 -9.19 15.94 -12.30
N ASP A 30 -9.85 15.46 -13.36
CA ASP A 30 -11.13 14.77 -13.28
C ASP A 30 -11.01 13.24 -13.33
N VAL A 31 -9.80 12.65 -13.41
CA VAL A 31 -9.64 11.19 -13.57
C VAL A 31 -9.09 10.58 -12.29
N MET A 32 -9.91 9.77 -11.59
CA MET A 32 -9.50 9.17 -10.31
C MET A 32 -8.32 8.21 -10.48
N MET A 33 -8.35 7.36 -11.51
CA MET A 33 -7.26 6.43 -11.83
C MET A 33 -5.91 7.12 -12.14
N ALA A 34 -5.92 8.42 -12.42
CA ALA A 34 -4.72 9.19 -12.68
C ALA A 34 -4.13 9.83 -11.42
N ILE A 35 -4.74 9.67 -10.24
CA ILE A 35 -4.21 10.23 -9.00
C ILE A 35 -2.80 9.68 -8.74
N LEU A 36 -1.81 10.57 -8.79
CA LEU A 36 -0.42 10.20 -8.54
C LEU A 36 -0.14 10.22 -7.04
N MET A 37 0.66 9.26 -6.59
CA MET A 37 1.08 9.14 -5.19
C MET A 37 2.61 9.28 -5.03
N PRO A 38 3.24 10.37 -5.51
CA PRO A 38 4.70 10.50 -5.52
C PRO A 38 5.31 10.48 -4.11
N SER A 39 4.59 10.98 -3.09
CA SER A 39 5.14 11.09 -1.74
C SER A 39 5.25 9.77 -0.98
N LEU A 40 4.76 8.64 -1.51
CA LEU A 40 4.90 7.34 -0.83
C LEU A 40 6.37 6.90 -0.72
N ALA A 41 7.21 7.28 -1.67
CA ALA A 41 8.66 7.07 -1.56
C ALA A 41 9.26 7.93 -0.43
N ASP A 42 8.83 9.18 -0.32
CA ASP A 42 9.29 10.10 0.72
C ASP A 42 8.92 9.59 2.12
N PHE A 43 7.69 9.11 2.33
CA PHE A 43 7.28 8.53 3.60
C PHE A 43 8.16 7.34 4.02
N ARG A 44 8.48 6.43 3.09
CA ARG A 44 9.39 5.31 3.37
C ARG A 44 10.79 5.80 3.73
N ASN A 45 11.29 6.82 3.04
CA ASN A 45 12.62 7.38 3.31
C ASN A 45 12.66 8.07 4.68
N LEU A 46 11.62 8.82 5.04
CA LEU A 46 11.48 9.43 6.37
C LEU A 46 11.39 8.38 7.48
N ALA A 47 10.60 7.33 7.27
CA ALA A 47 10.51 6.19 8.20
C ALA A 47 11.88 5.55 8.42
N ARG A 48 12.61 5.22 7.34
CA ARG A 48 13.97 4.66 7.43
C ARG A 48 14.94 5.58 8.17
N ALA A 49 14.90 6.89 7.90
CA ALA A 49 15.74 7.86 8.58
C ALA A 49 15.45 7.93 10.09
N LEU A 50 14.17 7.93 10.50
CA LEU A 50 13.78 7.86 11.91
C LEU A 50 14.28 6.58 12.59
N LEU A 51 14.15 5.43 11.92
CA LEU A 51 14.57 4.14 12.48
C LEU A 51 16.09 4.02 12.59
N TRP A 52 16.86 4.55 11.63
CA TRP A 52 18.32 4.66 11.79
C TRP A 52 18.72 5.56 12.96
N ARG A 53 18.00 6.67 13.17
CA ARG A 53 18.22 7.53 14.34
C ARG A 53 17.90 6.79 15.64
N ALA A 54 16.82 6.01 15.66
CA ALA A 54 16.46 5.17 16.80
C ALA A 54 17.58 4.18 17.15
N GLN A 55 18.10 3.45 16.16
CA GLN A 55 19.21 2.51 16.34
C GLN A 55 20.47 3.22 16.87
N LEU A 56 20.81 4.39 16.33
CA LEU A 56 21.94 5.19 16.83
C LEU A 56 21.75 5.65 18.28
N ARG A 57 20.52 6.08 18.65
CA ARG A 57 20.18 6.45 20.03
C ARG A 57 20.28 5.24 20.96
N ALA A 58 19.84 4.07 20.54
CA ALA A 58 19.98 2.82 21.30
C ALA A 58 21.45 2.43 21.52
N HIS A 59 22.32 2.55 20.51
CA HIS A 59 23.77 2.33 20.67
C HIS A 59 24.42 3.28 21.68
N ARG A 60 23.85 4.46 21.89
CA ARG A 60 24.30 5.45 22.89
C ARG A 60 23.65 5.25 24.27
N GLY A 61 22.89 4.18 24.47
CA GLY A 61 22.15 3.92 25.72
C GLY A 61 20.93 4.81 25.94
N ARG A 62 20.53 5.60 24.94
CA ARG A 62 19.35 6.50 25.00
C ARG A 62 18.09 5.75 24.56
N TYR A 63 17.68 4.74 25.32
CA TYR A 63 16.60 3.82 24.92
C TYR A 63 15.23 4.49 24.85
N ASP A 64 14.90 5.37 25.82
CA ASP A 64 13.60 6.06 25.81
C ASP A 64 13.42 6.92 24.55
N ASP A 65 14.49 7.60 24.11
CA ASP A 65 14.48 8.39 22.87
C ASP A 65 14.41 7.51 21.63
N ALA A 66 15.13 6.38 21.63
CA ALA A 66 15.09 5.41 20.54
C ALA A 66 13.68 4.83 20.37
N PHE A 67 13.03 4.45 21.48
CA PHE A 67 11.65 3.99 21.45
C PHE A 67 10.67 5.11 21.09
N GLY A 68 10.95 6.37 21.45
CA GLY A 68 10.20 7.53 20.97
C GLY A 68 10.17 7.63 19.44
N ASP A 69 11.32 7.45 18.79
CA ASP A 69 11.44 7.44 17.32
C ASP A 69 10.68 6.26 16.70
N VAL A 70 10.85 5.05 17.25
CA VAL A 70 10.16 3.84 16.81
C VAL A 70 8.63 4.01 16.89
N LYS A 71 8.10 4.52 18.01
CA LYS A 71 6.66 4.76 18.17
C LYS A 71 6.16 5.82 17.18
N SER A 72 6.95 6.86 16.91
CA SER A 72 6.59 7.89 15.93
C SER A 72 6.56 7.31 14.50
N CYS A 73 7.50 6.43 14.16
CA CYS A 73 7.48 5.70 12.89
C CYS A 73 6.27 4.77 12.78
N TYR A 74 5.89 4.09 13.86
CA TYR A 74 4.69 3.25 13.89
C TYR A 74 3.41 4.07 13.63
N ARG A 75 3.26 5.21 14.29
CA ARG A 75 2.14 6.15 14.07
C ARG A 75 2.12 6.72 12.66
N LEU A 76 3.29 7.02 12.08
CA LEU A 76 3.40 7.44 10.69
C LEU A 76 2.84 6.37 9.74
N GLY A 77 3.16 5.10 9.98
CA GLY A 77 2.58 3.98 9.22
C GLY A 77 1.06 3.89 9.41
N ARG A 78 0.56 4.07 10.63
CA ARG A 78 -0.88 4.09 10.94
C ARG A 78 -1.64 5.17 10.14
N HIS A 79 -1.07 6.37 10.02
CA HIS A 79 -1.64 7.46 9.21
C HIS A 79 -1.78 7.10 7.74
N LEU A 80 -0.84 6.35 7.18
CA LEU A 80 -0.92 5.90 5.78
C LEU A 80 -1.87 4.72 5.61
N LYS A 81 -2.08 3.92 6.66
CA LYS A 81 -3.05 2.82 6.66
C LYS A 81 -4.49 3.30 6.59
N THR A 82 -4.79 4.49 7.08
CA THR A 82 -6.10 5.13 6.89
C THR A 82 -6.24 5.83 5.53
N GLY A 83 -5.28 5.63 4.63
CA GLY A 83 -5.29 6.19 3.27
C GLY A 83 -6.36 5.53 2.40
N ALA A 84 -6.85 6.27 1.41
CA ALA A 84 -7.94 5.82 0.56
C ALA A 84 -7.53 4.60 -0.28
N PHE A 85 -6.32 4.60 -0.84
CA PHE A 85 -5.87 3.55 -1.76
C PHE A 85 -5.09 2.44 -1.06
N LEU A 86 -5.33 1.19 -1.45
CA LEU A 86 -4.62 -0.03 -1.05
C LEU A 86 -3.10 0.17 -1.01
N VAL A 87 -2.51 0.78 -2.04
CA VAL A 87 -1.04 0.96 -2.07
C VAL A 87 -0.55 1.86 -0.94
N GLU A 88 -1.32 2.86 -0.50
CA GLU A 88 -0.98 3.67 0.67
C GLU A 88 -1.07 2.83 1.94
N GLN A 89 -2.12 2.02 2.04
CA GLN A 89 -2.33 1.12 3.17
C GLN A 89 -1.17 0.13 3.32
N LEU A 90 -0.75 -0.48 2.21
CA LEU A 90 0.41 -1.39 2.15
C LEU A 90 1.72 -0.69 2.54
N VAL A 91 1.90 0.58 2.18
CA VAL A 91 3.04 1.37 2.66
C VAL A 91 2.96 1.60 4.16
N GLY A 92 1.78 1.90 4.68
CA GLY A 92 1.52 2.01 6.10
C GLY A 92 1.93 0.74 6.85
N PHE A 93 1.46 -0.41 6.40
CA PHE A 93 1.83 -1.73 6.96
C PHE A 93 3.34 -1.99 6.91
N SER A 94 4.00 -1.73 5.76
CA SER A 94 5.46 -1.90 5.63
C SER A 94 6.22 -1.02 6.64
N ILE A 95 5.82 0.23 6.82
CA ILE A 95 6.44 1.15 7.80
C ILE A 95 6.22 0.66 9.24
N GLN A 96 5.02 0.19 9.57
CA GLN A 96 4.74 -0.40 10.87
C GLN A 96 5.59 -1.64 11.13
N ASN A 97 5.71 -2.53 10.13
CA ASN A 97 6.53 -3.73 10.25
C ASN A 97 8.00 -3.36 10.54
N LEU A 98 8.58 -2.44 9.75
CA LEU A 98 9.94 -1.93 9.97
C LEU A 98 10.15 -1.34 11.38
N ALA A 99 9.15 -0.60 11.90
CA ALA A 99 9.21 -0.07 13.25
C ALA A 99 9.21 -1.19 14.30
N THR A 100 8.35 -2.21 14.15
CA THR A 100 8.31 -3.34 15.08
C THR A 100 9.56 -4.22 15.03
N GLU A 101 10.12 -4.46 13.84
CA GLU A 101 11.39 -5.17 13.65
C GLU A 101 12.54 -4.41 14.30
N THR A 102 12.61 -3.09 14.08
CA THR A 102 13.63 -2.23 14.72
C THR A 102 13.50 -2.27 16.23
N CYS A 103 12.27 -2.20 16.75
CA CYS A 103 11.97 -2.32 18.18
C CYS A 103 12.51 -3.64 18.77
N ARG A 104 12.18 -4.77 18.12
CA ARG A 104 12.68 -6.10 18.52
C ARG A 104 14.19 -6.16 18.46
N GLY A 105 14.80 -5.61 17.41
CA GLY A 105 16.25 -5.53 17.25
C GLY A 105 16.93 -4.75 18.38
N ILE A 106 16.36 -3.63 18.81
CA ILE A 106 16.88 -2.85 19.95
C ILE A 106 16.79 -3.68 21.25
N VAL A 107 15.64 -4.29 21.53
CA VAL A 107 15.45 -5.10 22.75
C VAL A 107 16.36 -6.33 22.77
N ALA A 108 16.57 -6.99 21.63
CA ALA A 108 17.36 -8.21 21.54
C ALA A 108 18.88 -7.97 21.67
N ASN A 109 19.38 -6.82 21.19
CA ASN A 109 20.81 -6.57 21.08
C ASN A 109 21.37 -5.62 22.15
N HIS A 110 20.52 -5.04 23.00
CA HIS A 110 20.92 -4.06 24.00
C HIS A 110 20.44 -4.45 25.40
N ASN A 111 21.21 -4.07 26.42
CA ASN A 111 20.83 -4.27 27.81
C ASN A 111 19.83 -3.18 28.25
N VAL A 112 18.59 -3.28 27.77
CA VAL A 112 17.50 -2.36 28.10
C VAL A 112 16.98 -2.66 29.51
N ALA A 113 16.82 -1.62 30.32
CA ALA A 113 16.30 -1.78 31.68
C ALA A 113 14.88 -2.40 31.67
N PRO A 114 14.56 -3.34 32.59
CA PRO A 114 13.25 -3.98 32.63
C PRO A 114 12.07 -2.99 32.67
N ASN A 115 12.20 -1.91 33.44
CA ASN A 115 11.16 -0.88 33.54
C ASN A 115 10.89 -0.18 32.19
N SER A 116 11.93 0.04 31.36
CA SER A 116 11.76 0.61 30.02
C SER A 116 11.05 -0.37 29.09
N ILE A 117 11.31 -1.68 29.20
CA ILE A 117 10.61 -2.72 28.42
C ILE A 117 9.13 -2.78 28.82
N SER A 118 8.82 -2.77 30.13
CA SER A 118 7.44 -2.78 30.61
C SER A 118 6.66 -1.56 30.12
N LYS A 119 7.28 -0.37 30.19
CA LYS A 119 6.69 0.86 29.65
C LYS A 119 6.47 0.77 28.14
N LEU A 120 7.45 0.27 27.40
CA LEU A 120 7.35 0.07 25.95
C LEU A 120 6.20 -0.88 25.59
N GLN A 121 6.06 -1.98 26.32
CA GLN A 121 4.98 -2.93 26.14
C GLN A 121 3.61 -2.29 26.40
N GLN A 122 3.48 -1.50 27.47
CA GLN A 122 2.26 -0.74 27.75
C GLN A 122 1.96 0.23 26.61
N ASP A 123 2.93 1.05 26.22
CA ASP A 123 2.77 2.06 25.17
C ASP A 123 2.30 1.42 23.84
N PHE A 124 2.89 0.29 23.43
CA PHE A 124 2.46 -0.43 22.23
C PHE A 124 1.10 -1.11 22.40
N GLY A 125 0.81 -1.65 23.57
CA GLY A 125 -0.50 -2.21 23.89
C GLY A 125 -1.60 -1.16 23.73
N GLU A 126 -1.38 0.05 24.23
CA GLU A 126 -2.31 1.18 24.08
C GLU A 126 -2.45 1.63 22.62
N MET A 127 -1.36 1.71 21.85
CA MET A 127 -1.40 2.14 20.44
C MET A 127 -2.12 1.15 19.50
N VAL A 128 -2.08 -0.15 19.83
CA VAL A 128 -2.65 -1.23 18.99
C VAL A 128 -4.06 -1.62 19.45
N ALA A 129 -4.47 -1.25 20.66
CA ALA A 129 -5.76 -1.67 21.24
C ALA A 129 -6.97 -1.29 20.39
N ASP A 130 -6.91 -0.17 19.66
CA ASP A 130 -7.98 0.37 18.82
C ASP A 130 -7.67 0.24 17.32
N GLU A 131 -6.66 -0.54 16.96
CA GLU A 131 -6.16 -0.58 15.60
C GLU A 131 -6.92 -1.57 14.73
N ASP A 132 -7.44 -1.08 13.61
CA ASP A 132 -8.05 -1.90 12.57
C ASP A 132 -6.99 -2.36 11.57
N PHE A 133 -6.86 -3.67 11.38
CA PHE A 133 -5.91 -4.29 10.45
C PHE A 133 -6.57 -4.72 9.14
N THR A 134 -7.86 -4.42 8.95
CA THR A 134 -8.55 -4.67 7.69
C THR A 134 -8.01 -3.76 6.58
N VAL A 135 -8.09 -4.27 5.36
CA VAL A 135 -7.73 -3.55 4.15
C VAL A 135 -9.02 -3.08 3.49
N ASP A 136 -9.07 -1.82 3.12
CA ASP A 136 -10.19 -1.21 2.41
C ASP A 136 -9.86 -1.10 0.91
N PHE A 137 -10.86 -1.36 0.06
CA PHE A 137 -10.76 -1.25 -1.40
C PHE A 137 -11.72 -0.23 -2.00
N GLU A 138 -12.44 0.54 -1.18
CA GLU A 138 -13.49 1.46 -1.64
C GLU A 138 -12.94 2.48 -2.65
N ALA A 139 -11.75 3.03 -2.43
CA ALA A 139 -11.16 3.98 -3.38
C ALA A 139 -10.80 3.34 -4.73
N GLU A 140 -10.28 2.11 -4.73
CA GLU A 140 -10.04 1.34 -5.95
C GLU A 140 -11.34 1.02 -6.67
N LYS A 141 -12.38 0.59 -5.94
CA LYS A 141 -13.71 0.30 -6.46
C LYS A 141 -14.32 1.52 -7.13
N LEU A 142 -14.33 2.66 -6.43
CA LEU A 142 -14.79 3.94 -6.98
C LEU A 142 -13.96 4.41 -8.19
N SER A 143 -12.64 4.22 -8.14
CA SER A 143 -11.76 4.55 -9.27
C SER A 143 -12.05 3.70 -10.51
N LEU A 144 -12.35 2.41 -10.32
CA LEU A 144 -12.76 1.54 -11.41
C LEU A 144 -14.15 1.92 -11.94
N PHE A 145 -15.09 2.25 -11.06
CA PHE A 145 -16.43 2.70 -11.47
C PHE A 145 -16.39 4.01 -12.26
N ASP A 146 -15.58 4.98 -11.86
CA ASP A 146 -15.30 6.21 -12.64
C ASP A 146 -14.76 5.84 -14.04
N GLU A 147 -13.82 4.88 -14.11
CA GLU A 147 -13.25 4.45 -15.38
C GLU A 147 -14.26 3.70 -16.27
N ILE A 148 -15.10 2.82 -15.71
CA ILE A 148 -16.20 2.16 -16.44
C ILE A 148 -17.18 3.23 -16.95
N GLN A 149 -17.53 4.22 -16.14
CA GLN A 149 -18.44 5.28 -16.58
C GLN A 149 -17.86 6.08 -17.75
N ARG A 150 -16.55 6.36 -17.73
CA ARG A 150 -15.86 7.11 -18.80
C ARG A 150 -15.59 6.29 -20.04
N SER A 151 -15.42 4.97 -19.91
CA SER A 151 -15.04 4.10 -21.01
C SER A 151 -16.20 3.78 -21.95
N PHE A 152 -17.45 3.94 -21.50
CA PHE A 152 -18.63 3.59 -22.29
C PHE A 152 -19.45 4.84 -22.67
N THR A 153 -19.86 4.95 -23.94
CA THR A 153 -20.72 6.05 -24.40
C THR A 153 -22.15 5.95 -23.82
N GLU A 154 -22.78 7.09 -23.53
CA GLU A 154 -24.24 7.14 -23.34
C GLU A 154 -24.94 7.01 -24.70
N GLY A 155 -25.56 5.86 -24.98
CA GLY A 155 -26.28 5.61 -26.22
C GLY A 155 -27.26 4.45 -26.15
N PHE A 156 -28.29 4.47 -27.01
CA PHE A 156 -29.31 3.42 -27.10
C PHE A 156 -28.67 2.09 -27.54
N ARG A 157 -28.88 1.01 -26.76
CA ARG A 157 -28.35 -0.37 -26.91
C ARG A 157 -26.95 -0.67 -26.33
N GLY A 158 -26.65 -0.18 -25.12
CA GLY A 158 -25.69 -0.87 -24.24
C GLY A 158 -24.29 -0.26 -24.10
N GLY A 159 -24.03 0.90 -24.74
CA GLY A 159 -22.76 1.62 -24.62
C GLY A 159 -21.58 0.85 -25.26
N HIS A 160 -20.85 1.49 -26.15
CA HIS A 160 -19.62 0.90 -26.70
C HIS A 160 -18.41 1.51 -26.00
N LEU A 161 -17.33 0.72 -25.92
CA LEU A 161 -16.03 1.23 -25.49
C LEU A 161 -15.60 2.38 -26.40
N ILE A 162 -15.18 3.50 -25.80
CA ILE A 162 -14.66 4.66 -26.50
C ILE A 162 -13.21 4.36 -26.93
N PRO A 163 -12.91 4.21 -28.23
CA PRO A 163 -11.56 3.79 -28.66
C PRO A 163 -10.46 4.77 -28.25
N SER A 164 -10.75 6.08 -28.19
CA SER A 164 -9.79 7.07 -27.72
C SER A 164 -9.41 6.86 -26.26
N ARG A 165 -10.34 6.37 -25.43
CA ARG A 165 -10.07 6.09 -24.01
C ARG A 165 -9.14 4.89 -23.83
N ILE A 166 -9.24 3.89 -24.71
CA ILE A 166 -8.33 2.74 -24.74
C ILE A 166 -6.87 3.20 -24.94
N ALA A 167 -6.66 4.16 -25.84
CA ALA A 167 -5.33 4.73 -26.07
C ALA A 167 -4.80 5.46 -24.83
N GLU A 168 -5.64 6.25 -24.16
CA GLU A 168 -5.28 6.97 -22.93
C GLU A 168 -4.95 6.02 -21.76
N LEU A 169 -5.73 4.96 -21.57
CA LEU A 169 -5.45 3.93 -20.56
C LEU A 169 -4.10 3.23 -20.83
N SER A 170 -3.78 2.97 -22.09
CA SER A 170 -2.49 2.40 -22.46
C SER A 170 -1.31 3.31 -22.08
N ASP A 171 -1.49 4.63 -22.12
CA ASP A 171 -0.47 5.59 -21.67
C ASP A 171 -0.40 5.70 -20.14
N LEU A 172 -1.53 5.58 -19.43
CA LEU A 172 -1.56 5.54 -17.97
C LEU A 172 -0.77 4.33 -17.42
N THR A 173 -0.86 3.16 -18.08
CA THR A 173 -0.05 2.00 -17.67
C THR A 173 1.46 2.27 -17.76
N LYS A 174 1.90 3.12 -18.69
CA LYS A 174 3.31 3.54 -18.78
C LYS A 174 3.71 4.46 -17.63
N ILE A 175 2.82 5.32 -17.16
CA ILE A 175 3.07 6.23 -16.02
C ILE A 175 3.16 5.45 -14.70
N ILE A 176 2.25 4.50 -14.47
CA ILE A 176 2.32 3.57 -13.33
C ILE A 176 3.62 2.77 -13.38
N THR A 177 4.07 2.43 -14.60
CA THR A 177 5.36 1.77 -14.84
C THR A 177 6.59 2.64 -14.50
N VAL A 178 6.45 3.96 -14.39
CA VAL A 178 7.57 4.87 -14.07
C VAL A 178 7.63 5.22 -12.58
N ILE A 179 6.48 5.36 -11.91
CA ILE A 179 6.42 5.86 -10.52
C ILE A 179 7.04 4.91 -9.50
N SER A 180 7.06 3.60 -9.75
CA SER A 180 7.72 2.68 -8.81
C SER A 180 9.14 2.25 -9.22
N LEU A 181 9.73 2.90 -10.25
CA LEU A 181 11.13 2.73 -10.66
C LEU A 181 12.16 3.58 -9.89
N ASP A 182 11.75 4.46 -8.98
CA ASP A 182 12.70 5.30 -8.22
C ASP A 182 13.40 4.51 -7.10
N HIS A 183 14.31 3.62 -7.50
CA HIS A 183 15.46 3.22 -6.70
C HIS A 183 16.73 3.84 -7.30
N PRO A 184 17.49 4.65 -6.54
CA PRO A 184 18.77 5.19 -7.00
C PRO A 184 19.81 4.07 -6.87
N THR A 185 19.81 3.13 -7.82
CA THR A 185 20.96 2.25 -8.02
C THR A 185 21.49 2.52 -9.42
N GLY A 186 22.56 3.33 -9.48
CA GLY A 186 23.26 3.71 -10.71
C GLY A 186 24.00 2.55 -11.37
N ALA A 187 23.32 1.45 -11.65
CA ALA A 187 23.88 0.31 -12.37
C ALA A 187 23.41 0.34 -13.83
N PRO A 188 24.33 0.30 -14.82
CA PRO A 188 23.97 0.34 -16.23
C PRO A 188 23.21 -0.93 -16.65
N ALA A 189 22.12 -0.72 -17.39
CA ALA A 189 21.20 -1.76 -17.84
C ALA A 189 21.87 -2.77 -18.79
N LYS A 190 22.08 -4.01 -18.32
CA LYS A 190 22.22 -5.19 -19.19
C LYS A 190 21.48 -6.39 -18.60
N LYS A 191 20.75 -7.07 -19.50
CA LYS A 191 19.89 -8.25 -19.36
C LYS A 191 18.52 -7.98 -18.73
N GLN A 192 17.50 -8.20 -19.56
CA GLN A 192 16.07 -8.16 -19.27
C GLN A 192 15.77 -9.11 -18.11
N LYS A 193 15.78 -8.57 -16.89
CA LYS A 193 15.28 -9.20 -15.67
C LYS A 193 13.75 -9.07 -15.68
N PRO A 194 13.01 -9.90 -14.91
CA PRO A 194 11.56 -9.79 -14.75
C PRO A 194 11.15 -8.32 -14.54
N GLY A 195 10.03 -7.92 -15.17
CA GLY A 195 9.54 -6.54 -15.17
C GLY A 195 9.59 -5.95 -13.76
N TRP A 196 10.03 -4.71 -13.64
CA TRP A 196 10.40 -4.13 -12.35
C TRP A 196 9.21 -4.03 -11.36
N PHE A 197 7.94 -4.05 -11.82
CA PHE A 197 6.76 -4.24 -10.96
C PHE A 197 6.79 -5.61 -10.26
N SER A 198 7.23 -6.67 -10.94
CA SER A 198 7.55 -7.96 -10.32
C SER A 198 8.73 -7.86 -9.34
N ALA A 199 9.66 -6.92 -9.54
CA ALA A 199 10.73 -6.62 -8.59
C ALA A 199 10.24 -5.80 -7.39
N PHE A 200 9.31 -4.86 -7.58
CA PHE A 200 8.60 -4.11 -6.53
C PHE A 200 7.78 -5.06 -5.66
N ILE A 201 7.01 -5.94 -6.29
CA ILE A 201 6.27 -7.01 -5.64
C ILE A 201 7.23 -8.04 -5.02
N ALA A 202 8.42 -8.30 -5.58
CA ALA A 202 9.44 -9.14 -4.96
C ALA A 202 10.18 -8.49 -3.78
N ASN A 203 10.32 -7.16 -3.76
CA ASN A 203 10.90 -6.40 -2.64
C ASN A 203 9.89 -6.27 -1.50
N LEU A 204 8.63 -5.95 -1.84
CA LEU A 204 7.49 -6.11 -0.92
C LEU A 204 7.44 -7.54 -0.41
N ARG A 205 7.59 -8.55 -1.26
CA ARG A 205 7.70 -9.96 -0.85
C ARG A 205 8.84 -10.20 0.12
N HIS A 206 10.02 -9.57 0.00
CA HIS A 206 11.09 -9.77 0.98
C HIS A 206 10.80 -9.06 2.32
N GLU A 207 10.11 -7.91 2.30
CA GLU A 207 9.66 -7.18 3.50
C GLU A 207 8.37 -7.76 4.12
N ILE A 208 7.60 -8.56 3.36
CA ILE A 208 6.26 -9.11 3.71
C ILE A 208 6.26 -10.65 3.73
N CYS A 209 7.39 -11.32 3.45
CA CYS A 209 7.43 -12.78 3.33
C CYS A 209 7.06 -13.53 4.61
N GLU A 210 7.03 -12.84 5.76
CA GLU A 210 6.49 -13.38 7.01
C GLU A 210 4.98 -13.08 7.22
N SER A 211 4.37 -12.17 6.45
CA SER A 211 2.99 -11.65 6.64
C SER A 211 1.94 -12.14 5.63
N GLY A 212 2.31 -12.94 4.60
CA GLY A 212 1.33 -13.74 3.84
C GLY A 212 1.03 -13.29 2.40
N GLY A 213 0.64 -14.25 1.56
CA GLY A 213 0.46 -14.12 0.10
C GLY A 213 -0.65 -13.18 -0.39
N PHE A 214 -1.53 -12.72 0.49
CA PHE A 214 -2.66 -11.85 0.17
C PHE A 214 -2.24 -10.54 -0.55
N ILE A 215 -1.12 -9.93 -0.13
CA ILE A 215 -0.66 -8.65 -0.66
C ILE A 215 -0.15 -8.76 -2.11
N TYR A 216 0.39 -9.92 -2.49
CA TYR A 216 0.81 -10.19 -3.87
C TYR A 216 -0.39 -10.22 -4.81
N GLU A 217 -1.47 -10.87 -4.38
CA GLU A 217 -2.69 -11.03 -5.15
C GLU A 217 -3.43 -9.70 -5.29
N ALA A 218 -3.45 -8.91 -4.20
CA ALA A 218 -4.01 -7.57 -4.17
C ALA A 218 -3.25 -6.57 -5.08
N GLY A 219 -2.02 -6.85 -5.51
CA GLY A 219 -1.33 -6.06 -6.54
C GLY A 219 -1.67 -6.46 -7.99
N GLY A 220 -1.88 -7.76 -8.26
CA GLY A 220 -2.33 -8.26 -9.57
C GLY A 220 -3.78 -7.91 -9.89
N SER A 221 -4.53 -7.71 -8.83
CA SER A 221 -5.88 -7.18 -8.69
C SER A 221 -6.20 -5.99 -9.62
N VAL A 222 -5.46 -4.88 -9.55
CA VAL A 222 -5.73 -3.66 -10.34
C VAL A 222 -5.55 -3.91 -11.84
N LYS A 223 -4.57 -4.75 -12.19
CA LYS A 223 -4.33 -5.13 -13.59
C LYS A 223 -5.49 -5.97 -14.12
N LYS A 224 -5.96 -6.93 -13.33
CA LYS A 224 -7.13 -7.75 -13.60
C LYS A 224 -8.40 -6.91 -13.76
N ALA A 225 -8.57 -5.91 -12.90
CA ALA A 225 -9.64 -4.90 -13.01
C ALA A 225 -9.60 -4.13 -14.34
N GLY A 226 -8.42 -3.68 -14.77
CA GLY A 226 -8.27 -3.05 -16.08
C GLY A 226 -8.62 -3.97 -17.26
N TYR A 227 -8.40 -5.28 -17.15
CA TYR A 227 -8.76 -6.24 -18.20
C TYR A 227 -10.28 -6.44 -18.33
N MET A 228 -11.06 -6.33 -17.24
CA MET A 228 -12.53 -6.46 -17.29
C MET A 228 -13.17 -5.46 -18.26
N LEU A 229 -12.60 -4.26 -18.40
CA LEU A 229 -13.07 -3.26 -19.38
C LEU A 229 -13.10 -3.79 -20.81
N PHE A 230 -12.33 -4.84 -21.14
CA PHE A 230 -12.21 -5.38 -22.49
C PHE A 230 -12.87 -6.75 -22.69
N LEU A 231 -13.32 -7.38 -21.61
CA LEU A 231 -13.83 -8.76 -21.65
C LEU A 231 -15.34 -8.82 -21.77
N HIS A 232 -16.05 -7.84 -21.22
CA HIS A 232 -17.50 -7.83 -21.21
C HIS A 232 -18.08 -7.01 -22.38
N PRO A 233 -19.21 -7.44 -22.97
CA PRO A 233 -19.78 -6.84 -24.16
C PRO A 233 -20.44 -5.47 -23.92
N ASP A 234 -20.82 -5.17 -22.67
CA ASP A 234 -21.53 -3.95 -22.31
C ASP A 234 -21.15 -3.42 -20.91
N LYS A 235 -21.58 -2.18 -20.64
CA LYS A 235 -21.29 -1.46 -19.39
C LYS A 235 -21.86 -2.18 -18.17
N GLN A 236 -23.05 -2.77 -18.27
CA GLN A 236 -23.74 -3.36 -17.13
C GLN A 236 -23.04 -4.65 -16.69
N GLN A 237 -22.63 -5.49 -17.63
CA GLN A 237 -21.85 -6.70 -17.35
C GLN A 237 -20.48 -6.35 -16.77
N THR A 238 -19.81 -5.33 -17.32
CA THR A 238 -18.53 -4.86 -16.78
C THR A 238 -18.66 -4.36 -15.34
N PHE A 239 -19.73 -3.61 -15.04
CA PHE A 239 -20.00 -3.11 -13.70
C PHE A 239 -20.29 -4.24 -12.71
N GLN A 240 -21.13 -5.21 -13.09
CA GLN A 240 -21.46 -6.35 -12.23
C GLN A 240 -20.21 -7.20 -11.93
N ALA A 241 -19.39 -7.51 -12.94
CA ALA A 241 -18.15 -8.26 -12.73
C ALA A 241 -17.17 -7.52 -11.81
N ALA A 242 -17.08 -6.19 -11.95
CA ALA A 242 -16.30 -5.35 -11.05
C ALA A 242 -16.81 -5.40 -9.61
N GLU A 243 -18.13 -5.27 -9.41
CA GLU A 243 -18.76 -5.37 -8.09
C GLU A 243 -18.49 -6.72 -7.42
N GLU A 244 -18.72 -7.83 -8.15
CA GLU A 244 -18.46 -9.19 -7.67
C GLU A 244 -16.99 -9.41 -7.32
N LEU A 245 -16.05 -8.82 -8.08
CA LEU A 245 -14.61 -8.93 -7.81
C LEU A 245 -14.21 -8.19 -6.53
N TYR A 246 -14.72 -6.97 -6.30
CA TYR A 246 -14.39 -6.23 -5.08
C TYR A 246 -15.05 -6.84 -3.83
N ASP A 247 -16.31 -7.26 -3.93
CA ASP A 247 -16.99 -7.99 -2.86
C ASP A 247 -16.26 -9.30 -2.51
N TYR A 248 -15.63 -9.93 -3.51
CA TYR A 248 -14.76 -11.07 -3.29
C TYR A 248 -13.50 -10.69 -2.50
N TRP A 249 -12.81 -9.60 -2.86
CA TRP A 249 -11.60 -9.18 -2.15
C TRP A 249 -11.86 -8.64 -0.75
N GLU A 250 -12.97 -7.93 -0.52
CA GLU A 250 -13.39 -7.50 0.81
C GLU A 250 -13.61 -8.72 1.72
N ARG A 251 -14.27 -9.77 1.22
CA ARG A 251 -14.42 -11.03 1.95
C ARG A 251 -13.08 -11.72 2.23
N LEU A 252 -12.13 -11.66 1.30
CA LEU A 252 -10.78 -12.20 1.52
C LEU A 252 -9.98 -11.36 2.54
N ALA A 253 -10.12 -10.04 2.53
CA ALA A 253 -9.43 -9.14 3.46
C ALA A 253 -9.82 -9.40 4.92
N GLY A 254 -11.07 -9.84 5.15
CA GLY A 254 -11.53 -10.29 6.46
C GLY A 254 -11.00 -11.66 6.90
N LYS A 255 -10.23 -12.37 6.07
CA LYS A 255 -9.70 -13.70 6.38
C LYS A 255 -8.21 -13.64 6.68
N THR A 256 -7.81 -14.39 7.71
CA THR A 256 -6.41 -14.67 7.97
C THR A 256 -5.82 -15.60 6.90
N PRO A 257 -4.50 -15.55 6.64
CA PRO A 257 -3.85 -16.49 5.72
C PRO A 257 -4.10 -17.97 6.07
N TYR A 258 -4.28 -18.28 7.36
CA TYR A 258 -4.60 -19.62 7.83
C TYR A 258 -6.01 -20.07 7.42
N GLN A 259 -7.02 -19.19 7.57
CA GLN A 259 -8.38 -19.46 7.12
C GLN A 259 -8.45 -19.70 5.61
N ILE A 260 -7.77 -18.84 4.83
CA ILE A 260 -7.67 -19.01 3.37
C ILE A 260 -7.10 -20.39 3.01
N ARG A 261 -6.03 -20.82 3.70
CA ARG A 261 -5.42 -22.14 3.48
C ARG A 261 -6.34 -23.31 3.84
N ILE A 262 -7.04 -23.24 4.98
CA ILE A 262 -7.96 -24.30 5.41
C ILE A 262 -9.14 -24.45 4.46
N GLU A 263 -9.67 -23.32 3.99
CA GLU A 263 -10.80 -23.31 3.07
C GLU A 263 -10.40 -23.75 1.65
N GLY A 264 -9.09 -23.91 1.37
CA GLY A 264 -8.60 -24.33 0.07
C GLY A 264 -8.96 -23.35 -1.04
N LEU A 265 -9.08 -22.06 -0.71
CA LEU A 265 -9.43 -21.02 -1.68
C LEU A 265 -8.26 -20.81 -2.64
N ASP A 266 -8.44 -21.19 -3.91
CA ASP A 266 -7.59 -20.72 -5.00
C ASP A 266 -8.08 -19.35 -5.43
N THR A 267 -7.47 -18.33 -4.82
CA THR A 267 -7.84 -16.93 -4.99
C THR A 267 -7.58 -16.42 -6.40
N GLU A 268 -6.56 -16.96 -7.07
CA GLU A 268 -6.26 -16.60 -8.44
C GLU A 268 -7.33 -17.15 -9.39
N GLU A 269 -7.70 -18.41 -9.21
CA GLU A 269 -8.71 -19.08 -10.01
C GLU A 269 -10.11 -18.47 -9.80
N GLN A 270 -10.50 -18.18 -8.56
CA GLN A 270 -11.79 -17.52 -8.28
C GLN A 270 -11.86 -16.12 -8.93
N ALA A 271 -10.80 -15.33 -8.83
CA ALA A 271 -10.74 -14.04 -9.50
C ALA A 271 -10.83 -14.19 -11.04
N ARG A 272 -10.19 -15.21 -11.63
CA ARG A 272 -10.32 -15.48 -13.07
C ARG A 272 -11.73 -15.87 -13.46
N GLN A 273 -12.42 -16.66 -12.65
CA GLN A 273 -13.80 -17.09 -12.91
C GLN A 273 -14.77 -15.90 -12.90
N ILE A 274 -14.62 -14.97 -11.96
CA ILE A 274 -15.44 -13.73 -11.92
C ILE A 274 -15.18 -12.88 -13.17
N ILE A 275 -13.91 -12.72 -13.56
CA ILE A 275 -13.50 -11.87 -14.70
C ILE A 275 -13.87 -12.49 -16.05
N GLY A 276 -13.83 -13.82 -16.16
CA GLY A 276 -14.04 -14.57 -17.40
C GLY A 276 -15.47 -15.04 -17.63
N GLY A 277 -16.41 -14.72 -16.73
CA GLY A 277 -17.83 -15.07 -16.82
C GLY A 277 -18.48 -14.69 -18.14
#